data_AF-A0A523RV13-F1
#
_entry.id   AF-A0A523RV13-F1
#
_cell.length_a   1.000
_cell.length_b   1.000
_cell.length_c   1.000
_cell.angle_alpha   90.00
_cell.angle_beta   90.00
_cell.angle_gamma   90.00
#
_symmetry.space_group_name_H-M   'P 1'
#
loop_
_entity.id
_entity.type
_entity.pdbx_description
1 polymer ?
#
loop_
_entity_poly.entity_id
_entity_poly.type
_entity_poly.pdbx_seq_one_letter_code
_entity_poly.pdbx_strand_id
1 'polypeptide(L)'
;MKILHLCDSLNPAGLGGYESYLYYLSEQLAKRGHESVVVTQSPSHNSPNTIEFEHYRVYHLPGNFLEARKWEFLALPEDERETIVEHMFQSDDLELNVKALQEQLKNLIIDLKPDLIHAHSVYVVFNRVLQGFLEDGVLDDLPTVVTIHGRPKPLILPGGEKTTDYDAFVDSCPFSLILAVSNNVAEVLRDYLSRKGLDIPVQTLYLGINLSVFSPQTEVTKKWDVAFLGRLETMKAVDLFPKMLSSLKPDFPKLKFLMTGEGSYKDKLLRGFDNEGVTEMVDYLGVVETERVPDLINQSRIFIYPSREEPFGLS
;
A
#
# COMPACT_ATOMS: atom_id res chain seq x y z
N MET A 1 -9.26 8.15 22.51
CA MET A 1 -10.20 7.44 21.61
C MET A 1 -9.62 6.09 21.27
N LYS A 2 -10.47 5.09 21.06
CA LYS A 2 -10.11 3.81 20.45
C LYS A 2 -10.48 3.84 18.97
N ILE A 3 -9.49 3.61 18.12
CA ILE A 3 -9.63 3.72 16.66
C ILE A 3 -9.47 2.32 16.08
N LEU A 4 -10.48 1.88 15.33
CA LEU A 4 -10.49 0.60 14.64
C LEU A 4 -10.07 0.80 13.18
N HIS A 5 -8.85 0.44 12.85
CA HIS A 5 -8.32 0.51 11.50
C HIS A 5 -8.71 -0.74 10.70
N LEU A 6 -9.32 -0.58 9.53
CA LEU A 6 -9.71 -1.72 8.66
C LEU A 6 -8.85 -1.77 7.40
N CYS A 7 -8.31 -2.95 7.11
CA CYS A 7 -7.48 -3.21 5.92
C CYS A 7 -7.78 -4.61 5.41
N ASP A 8 -8.00 -4.85 4.11
CA ASP A 8 -8.30 -6.22 3.65
C ASP A 8 -7.12 -7.19 3.88
N SER A 9 -5.88 -6.70 3.83
CA SER A 9 -4.67 -7.51 3.96
C SER A 9 -3.49 -6.71 4.50
N LEU A 10 -2.80 -7.18 5.54
CA LEU A 10 -1.46 -6.72 5.93
C LEU A 10 -0.42 -7.69 5.36
N ASN A 11 0.63 -7.18 4.70
CA ASN A 11 1.73 -8.04 4.27
C ASN A 11 2.42 -8.63 5.52
N PRO A 12 2.50 -9.97 5.65
CA PRO A 12 3.14 -10.61 6.79
C PRO A 12 4.64 -10.27 6.91
N ALA A 13 5.28 -9.79 5.83
CA ALA A 13 6.67 -9.35 5.85
C ALA A 13 6.87 -7.88 6.26
N GLY A 14 5.79 -7.10 6.47
CA GLY A 14 5.89 -5.65 6.73
C GLY A 14 6.44 -4.83 5.55
N LEU A 15 6.60 -5.46 4.39
CA LEU A 15 7.20 -4.88 3.19
C LEU A 15 6.12 -4.17 2.37
N GLY A 16 5.75 -2.96 2.79
CA GLY A 16 4.85 -2.09 2.05
C GLY A 16 4.75 -0.69 2.67
N GLY A 17 4.39 0.28 1.84
CA GLY A 17 4.24 1.68 2.29
C GLY A 17 3.08 1.88 3.26
N TYR A 18 2.07 1.00 3.22
CA TYR A 18 0.87 1.13 4.03
C TYR A 18 1.08 0.56 5.45
N GLU A 19 1.79 -0.56 5.59
CA GLU A 19 2.14 -1.16 6.88
C GLU A 19 3.02 -0.20 7.69
N SER A 20 4.03 0.37 7.04
CA SER A 20 4.88 1.40 7.63
C SER A 20 4.06 2.63 8.04
N TYR A 21 3.13 3.07 7.17
CA TYR A 21 2.22 4.17 7.51
C TYR A 21 1.36 3.86 8.74
N LEU A 22 0.76 2.67 8.83
CA LEU A 22 -0.05 2.29 9.99
C LEU A 22 0.76 2.20 11.27
N TYR A 23 1.99 1.68 11.19
CA TYR A 23 2.90 1.66 12.33
C TYR A 23 3.16 3.08 12.84
N TYR A 24 3.59 4.00 11.97
CA TYR A 24 3.87 5.38 12.36
C TYR A 24 2.62 6.14 12.79
N LEU A 25 1.49 5.94 12.12
CA LEU A 25 0.21 6.54 12.53
C LEU A 25 -0.17 6.08 13.94
N SER A 26 -0.11 4.78 14.20
CA SER A 26 -0.43 4.20 15.51
C SER A 26 0.49 4.72 16.60
N GLU A 27 1.80 4.86 16.33
CA GLU A 27 2.75 5.49 17.25
C GLU A 27 2.35 6.93 17.59
N GLN A 28 2.02 7.74 16.57
CA GLN A 28 1.66 9.15 16.75
C GLN A 28 0.30 9.34 17.43
N LEU A 29 -0.62 8.40 17.25
CA LEU A 29 -1.90 8.31 17.94
C LEU A 29 -1.70 7.92 19.41
N ALA A 30 -0.85 6.92 19.68
CA ALA A 30 -0.50 6.50 21.04
C ALA A 30 0.14 7.64 21.85
N LYS A 31 1.05 8.42 21.24
CA LYS A 31 1.65 9.63 21.84
C LYS A 31 0.62 10.70 22.24
N ARG A 32 -0.57 10.67 21.62
CA ARG A 32 -1.70 11.57 21.91
C ARG A 32 -2.75 10.94 22.82
N GLY A 33 -2.51 9.72 23.34
CA GLY A 33 -3.42 9.01 24.24
C GLY A 33 -4.57 8.30 23.52
N HIS A 34 -4.43 7.99 22.24
CA HIS A 34 -5.38 7.17 21.50
C HIS A 34 -4.89 5.72 21.41
N GLU A 35 -5.83 4.78 21.38
CA GLU A 35 -5.58 3.35 21.21
C GLU A 35 -5.87 2.96 19.75
N SER A 36 -4.92 2.28 19.11
CA SER A 36 -5.07 1.83 17.73
C SER A 36 -5.24 0.31 17.70
N VAL A 37 -6.33 -0.15 17.06
CA VAL A 37 -6.59 -1.57 16.82
C VAL A 37 -6.74 -1.76 15.32
N VAL A 38 -5.93 -2.63 14.72
CA VAL A 38 -5.98 -2.95 13.30
C VAL A 38 -6.73 -4.26 13.11
N VAL A 39 -7.61 -4.31 12.12
CA VAL A 39 -8.34 -5.50 11.71
C VAL A 39 -8.01 -5.79 10.26
N THR A 40 -7.65 -7.04 9.99
CA THR A 40 -7.38 -7.56 8.65
C THR A 40 -7.99 -8.93 8.47
N GLN A 41 -8.19 -9.36 7.23
CA GLN A 41 -8.48 -10.76 6.97
C GLN A 41 -7.28 -11.63 7.35
N SER A 42 -7.54 -12.87 7.75
CA SER A 42 -6.47 -13.84 8.07
C SER A 42 -5.63 -14.17 6.82
N PRO A 43 -4.31 -13.92 6.82
CA PRO A 43 -3.46 -14.18 5.67
C PRO A 43 -3.14 -15.68 5.47
N SER A 44 -3.43 -16.52 6.47
CA SER A 44 -3.33 -17.99 6.38
C SER A 44 -4.32 -18.67 7.32
N HIS A 45 -4.64 -19.94 7.06
CA HIS A 45 -5.51 -20.75 7.93
C HIS A 45 -4.99 -20.90 9.37
N ASN A 46 -3.68 -20.74 9.58
CA ASN A 46 -3.03 -20.90 10.88
C ASN A 46 -2.65 -19.55 11.53
N SER A 47 -3.13 -18.43 10.98
CA SER A 47 -2.83 -17.10 11.52
C SER A 47 -3.37 -16.98 12.94
N PRO A 48 -2.59 -16.44 13.89
CA PRO A 48 -3.10 -16.21 15.24
C PRO A 48 -4.24 -15.18 15.18
N ASN A 49 -5.31 -15.39 15.95
CA ASN A 49 -6.45 -14.47 15.99
C ASN A 49 -6.05 -13.04 16.36
N THR A 50 -4.98 -12.90 17.14
CA THR A 50 -4.50 -11.60 17.63
C THR A 50 -2.98 -11.56 17.69
N ILE A 51 -2.40 -10.42 17.32
CA ILE A 51 -0.97 -10.11 17.48
C ILE A 51 -0.84 -8.74 18.18
N GLU A 52 -0.03 -8.67 19.23
CA GLU A 52 0.31 -7.41 19.90
C GLU A 52 1.57 -6.81 19.29
N PHE A 53 1.53 -5.52 18.96
CA PHE A 53 2.69 -4.70 18.63
C PHE A 53 2.86 -3.60 19.68
N GLU A 54 3.97 -2.87 19.61
CA GLU A 54 4.31 -1.83 20.60
C GLU A 54 3.24 -0.71 20.70
N HIS A 55 2.61 -0.35 19.58
CA HIS A 55 1.69 0.80 19.50
C HIS A 55 0.27 0.47 19.05
N TYR A 56 0.02 -0.78 18.66
CA TYR A 56 -1.28 -1.24 18.19
C TYR A 56 -1.42 -2.75 18.33
N ARG A 57 -2.64 -3.24 18.21
CA ARG A 57 -2.96 -4.66 18.17
C ARG A 57 -3.58 -5.01 16.84
N VAL A 58 -3.25 -6.17 16.29
CA VAL A 58 -3.86 -6.70 15.07
C VAL A 58 -4.84 -7.82 15.43
N TYR A 59 -6.05 -7.76 14.89
CA TYR A 59 -7.01 -8.87 14.85
C TYR A 59 -7.09 -9.44 13.44
N HIS A 60 -6.90 -10.75 13.33
CA HIS A 60 -7.14 -11.48 12.09
C HIS A 60 -8.56 -12.04 12.11
N LEU A 61 -9.40 -11.58 11.19
CA LEU A 61 -10.72 -12.13 10.96
C LEU A 61 -10.66 -13.17 9.85
N PRO A 62 -10.98 -14.45 10.11
CA PRO A 62 -10.86 -15.47 9.10
C PRO A 62 -11.84 -15.29 7.94
N GLY A 63 -13.02 -14.68 8.17
CA GLY A 63 -14.08 -14.68 7.16
C GLY A 63 -14.42 -16.11 6.73
N ASN A 64 -14.38 -16.39 5.42
CA ASN A 64 -14.40 -17.75 4.86
C ASN A 64 -13.01 -18.21 4.34
N PHE A 65 -11.94 -17.61 4.86
CA PHE A 65 -10.55 -17.80 4.45
C PHE A 65 -10.25 -17.41 2.99
N LEU A 66 -11.05 -16.52 2.38
CA LEU A 66 -10.79 -16.04 1.01
C LEU A 66 -9.38 -15.44 0.86
N GLU A 67 -8.94 -14.62 1.83
CA GLU A 67 -7.61 -14.01 1.80
C GLU A 67 -6.49 -15.04 1.92
N ALA A 68 -6.63 -16.02 2.82
CA ALA A 68 -5.68 -17.12 2.97
C ALA A 68 -5.57 -17.94 1.68
N ARG A 69 -6.70 -18.32 1.07
CA ARG A 69 -6.74 -19.05 -0.20
C ARG A 69 -6.11 -18.25 -1.34
N LYS A 70 -6.28 -16.93 -1.37
CA LYS A 70 -5.61 -16.04 -2.34
C LYS A 70 -4.09 -16.11 -2.21
N TRP A 71 -3.54 -16.07 -0.99
CA TRP A 71 -2.09 -16.19 -0.79
C TRP A 71 -1.56 -17.59 -1.13
N GLU A 72 -2.30 -18.64 -0.78
CA GLU A 72 -1.98 -20.02 -1.15
C GLU A 72 -1.93 -20.17 -2.67
N PHE A 73 -2.91 -19.61 -3.39
CA PHE A 73 -2.95 -19.60 -4.85
C PHE A 73 -1.78 -18.83 -5.48
N LEU A 74 -1.45 -17.66 -4.94
CA LEU A 74 -0.33 -16.84 -5.42
C LEU A 74 1.04 -17.45 -5.12
N ALA A 75 1.14 -18.35 -4.14
CA ALA A 75 2.35 -19.10 -3.85
C ALA A 75 2.61 -20.24 -4.85
N LEU A 76 1.60 -20.66 -5.61
CA LEU A 76 1.74 -21.71 -6.62
C LEU A 76 2.46 -21.20 -7.89
N PRO A 77 3.17 -22.08 -8.62
CA PRO A 77 3.68 -21.80 -9.96
C PRO A 77 2.59 -21.32 -10.92
N GLU A 78 2.91 -20.40 -11.83
CA GLU A 78 1.92 -19.79 -12.74
C GLU A 78 1.20 -20.82 -13.63
N ASP A 79 1.89 -21.89 -14.04
CA ASP A 79 1.34 -22.98 -14.86
C ASP A 79 0.37 -23.88 -14.10
N GLU A 80 0.46 -23.95 -12.77
CA GLU A 80 -0.47 -24.72 -11.93
C GLU A 80 -1.75 -23.94 -11.60
N ARG A 81 -1.67 -22.60 -11.61
CA ARG A 81 -2.77 -21.70 -11.21
C ARG A 81 -4.03 -21.89 -12.07
N GLU A 82 -3.89 -22.08 -13.38
CA GLU A 82 -5.04 -22.23 -14.28
C GLU A 82 -5.91 -23.46 -13.95
N THR A 83 -5.30 -24.55 -13.48
CA THR A 83 -6.02 -25.80 -13.21
C THR A 83 -6.70 -25.80 -11.84
N ILE A 84 -6.11 -25.11 -10.87
CA ILE A 84 -6.55 -25.16 -9.47
C ILE A 84 -7.52 -24.04 -9.10
N VAL A 85 -7.58 -22.95 -9.87
CA VAL A 85 -8.41 -21.77 -9.55
C VAL A 85 -9.89 -22.14 -9.37
N GLU A 86 -10.44 -23.01 -10.22
CA GLU A 86 -11.84 -23.46 -10.14
C GLU A 86 -12.11 -24.36 -8.92
N HIS A 87 -11.07 -24.98 -8.37
CA HIS A 87 -11.17 -25.82 -7.17
C HIS A 87 -11.01 -24.99 -5.89
N MET A 88 -10.22 -23.91 -5.95
CA MET A 88 -9.93 -23.04 -4.80
C MET A 88 -10.96 -21.94 -4.59
N PHE A 89 -11.60 -21.46 -5.66
CA PHE A 89 -12.52 -20.32 -5.60
C PHE A 89 -13.86 -20.63 -6.26
N GLN A 90 -14.92 -20.27 -5.56
CA GLN A 90 -16.31 -20.36 -6.00
C GLN A 90 -16.84 -18.96 -6.35
N SER A 91 -17.84 -18.91 -7.22
CA SER A 91 -18.41 -17.65 -7.71
C SER A 91 -19.04 -16.78 -6.62
N ASP A 92 -19.49 -17.38 -5.52
CA ASP A 92 -20.14 -16.72 -4.37
C ASP A 92 -19.21 -16.56 -3.16
N ASP A 93 -17.92 -16.88 -3.30
CA ASP A 93 -16.96 -16.81 -2.20
C ASP A 93 -16.84 -15.41 -1.61
N LEU A 94 -16.95 -14.38 -2.43
CA LEU A 94 -16.85 -13.00 -1.98
C LEU A 94 -18.06 -12.63 -1.11
N GLU A 95 -19.27 -12.97 -1.53
CA GLU A 95 -20.51 -12.73 -0.81
C GLU A 95 -20.54 -13.51 0.52
N LEU A 96 -20.13 -14.78 0.50
CA LEU A 96 -20.01 -15.59 1.71
C LEU A 96 -18.95 -15.03 2.66
N ASN A 97 -17.82 -14.56 2.15
CA ASN A 97 -16.77 -13.94 2.94
C ASN A 97 -17.25 -12.66 3.61
N VAL A 98 -17.93 -11.77 2.85
CA VAL A 98 -18.49 -10.52 3.39
C VAL A 98 -19.48 -10.82 4.53
N LYS A 99 -20.39 -11.79 4.36
CA LYS A 99 -21.33 -12.17 5.43
C LYS A 99 -20.61 -12.67 6.68
N ALA A 100 -19.63 -13.57 6.52
CA ALA A 100 -18.85 -14.09 7.64
C ALA A 100 -18.07 -12.98 8.36
N LEU A 101 -17.45 -12.06 7.60
CA LEU A 101 -16.73 -10.92 8.16
C LEU A 101 -17.68 -9.92 8.83
N GLN A 102 -18.88 -9.72 8.32
CA GLN A 102 -19.90 -8.86 8.94
C GLN A 102 -20.27 -9.36 10.34
N GLU A 103 -20.49 -10.66 10.51
CA GLU A 103 -20.75 -11.24 11.84
C GLU A 103 -19.53 -11.11 12.76
N GLN A 104 -18.33 -11.46 12.27
CA GLN A 104 -17.10 -11.43 13.06
C GLN A 104 -16.73 -10.00 13.49
N LEU A 105 -16.78 -9.04 12.57
CA LEU A 105 -16.46 -7.64 12.84
C LEU A 105 -17.50 -7.00 13.76
N LYS A 106 -18.79 -7.36 13.65
CA LYS A 106 -19.84 -6.86 14.53
C LYS A 106 -19.58 -7.25 15.98
N ASN A 107 -19.24 -8.50 16.24
CA ASN A 107 -18.85 -8.97 17.57
C ASN A 107 -17.64 -8.19 18.10
N LEU A 108 -16.63 -8.00 17.26
CA LEU A 108 -15.44 -7.24 17.63
C LEU A 108 -15.75 -5.77 17.95
N ILE A 109 -16.63 -5.11 17.20
CA ILE A 109 -17.09 -3.74 17.47
C ILE A 109 -17.83 -3.67 18.80
N ILE A 110 -18.68 -4.65 19.12
CA ILE A 110 -19.42 -4.71 20.40
C ILE A 110 -18.45 -4.85 21.58
N ASP A 111 -17.44 -5.70 21.44
CA ASP A 111 -16.45 -5.96 22.48
C ASP A 111 -15.48 -4.78 22.66
N LEU A 112 -14.96 -4.25 21.55
CA LEU A 112 -13.97 -3.17 21.58
C LEU A 112 -14.61 -1.81 21.88
N LYS A 113 -15.82 -1.55 21.41
CA LYS A 113 -16.49 -0.23 21.46
C LYS A 113 -15.58 0.89 20.92
N PRO A 114 -15.19 0.85 19.64
CA PRO A 114 -14.38 1.90 19.05
C PRO A 114 -15.13 3.23 18.98
N ASP A 115 -14.41 4.34 19.02
CA ASP A 115 -14.95 5.69 18.82
C ASP A 115 -14.91 6.12 17.34
N LEU A 116 -14.13 5.40 16.51
CA LEU A 116 -13.89 5.71 15.10
C LEU A 116 -13.52 4.43 14.34
N ILE A 117 -14.12 4.22 13.17
CA ILE A 117 -13.61 3.27 12.16
C ILE A 117 -12.80 4.06 11.12
N HIS A 118 -11.56 3.62 10.87
CA HIS A 118 -10.68 4.23 9.89
C HIS A 118 -10.19 3.18 8.90
N ALA A 119 -10.85 3.07 7.75
CA ALA A 119 -10.45 2.17 6.68
C ALA A 119 -9.23 2.71 5.91
N HIS A 120 -8.44 1.80 5.34
CA HIS A 120 -7.25 2.15 4.56
C HIS A 120 -7.30 1.48 3.19
N SER A 121 -7.08 2.29 2.17
CA SER A 121 -7.15 1.94 0.74
C SER A 121 -8.58 1.71 0.20
N VAL A 122 -8.65 1.44 -1.09
CA VAL A 122 -9.88 1.10 -1.86
C VAL A 122 -10.29 -0.36 -1.73
N TYR A 123 -9.77 -1.04 -0.70
CA TYR A 123 -9.95 -2.46 -0.47
C TYR A 123 -11.42 -2.81 -0.23
N VAL A 124 -11.96 -3.67 -1.10
CA VAL A 124 -13.39 -3.75 -1.39
C VAL A 124 -14.14 -4.60 -0.36
N VAL A 125 -13.49 -5.55 0.29
CA VAL A 125 -14.20 -6.53 1.14
C VAL A 125 -14.71 -5.85 2.40
N PHE A 126 -13.84 -5.20 3.19
CA PHE A 126 -14.30 -4.47 4.37
C PHE A 126 -15.21 -3.29 4.04
N ASN A 127 -15.05 -2.67 2.87
CA ASN A 127 -15.98 -1.62 2.44
C ASN A 127 -17.40 -2.15 2.22
N ARG A 128 -17.54 -3.35 1.64
CA ARG A 128 -18.84 -4.05 1.52
C ARG A 128 -19.40 -4.46 2.88
N VAL A 129 -18.55 -4.90 3.81
CA VAL A 129 -18.96 -5.19 5.20
C VAL A 129 -19.52 -3.94 5.88
N LEU A 130 -18.80 -2.82 5.76
CA LEU A 130 -19.23 -1.53 6.31
C LEU A 130 -20.50 -1.00 5.63
N GLN A 131 -20.69 -1.27 4.34
CA GLN A 131 -21.92 -0.93 3.63
C GLN A 131 -23.12 -1.68 4.22
N GLY A 132 -22.97 -2.98 4.51
CA GLY A 132 -24.00 -3.74 5.24
C GLY A 132 -24.27 -3.19 6.64
N PHE A 133 -23.23 -2.75 7.37
CA PHE A 133 -23.42 -2.08 8.67
C PHE A 133 -24.13 -0.74 8.57
N LEU A 134 -23.89 0.04 7.52
CA LEU A 134 -24.63 1.28 7.27
C LEU A 134 -26.12 0.98 7.04
N GLU A 135 -26.43 -0.04 6.24
CA GLU A 135 -27.81 -0.46 5.96
C GLU A 135 -28.53 -1.01 7.19
N ASP A 136 -27.80 -1.69 8.08
CA ASP A 136 -28.30 -2.24 9.35
C ASP A 136 -28.38 -1.19 10.49
N GLY A 137 -27.95 0.06 10.25
CA GLY A 137 -27.90 1.13 11.28
C GLY A 137 -26.82 0.94 12.35
N VAL A 138 -25.84 0.06 12.12
CA VAL A 138 -24.72 -0.19 13.05
C VAL A 138 -23.76 1.00 13.10
N LEU A 139 -23.70 1.80 12.03
CA LEU A 139 -22.79 2.95 11.91
C LEU A 139 -23.41 4.29 12.33
N ASP A 140 -24.69 4.33 12.75
CA ASP A 140 -25.43 5.57 13.02
C ASP A 140 -24.70 6.51 14.00
N ASP A 141 -24.08 5.94 15.03
CA ASP A 141 -23.32 6.66 16.06
C ASP A 141 -21.81 6.40 15.99
N LEU A 142 -21.33 5.74 14.93
CA LEU A 142 -19.92 5.35 14.77
C LEU A 142 -19.31 5.98 13.51
N PRO A 143 -18.61 7.13 13.65
CA PRO A 143 -17.95 7.78 12.54
C PRO A 143 -17.03 6.82 11.80
N THR A 144 -17.16 6.80 10.48
CA THR A 144 -16.39 5.94 9.59
C THR A 144 -15.69 6.80 8.54
N VAL A 145 -14.36 6.72 8.49
CA VAL A 145 -13.52 7.48 7.55
C VAL A 145 -12.60 6.53 6.78
N VAL A 146 -12.10 6.98 5.64
CA VAL A 146 -11.17 6.18 4.81
C VAL A 146 -9.98 7.01 4.33
N THR A 147 -8.77 6.43 4.37
CA THR A 147 -7.59 7.01 3.70
C THR A 147 -7.32 6.29 2.38
N ILE A 148 -7.26 7.03 1.27
CA ILE A 148 -6.98 6.50 -0.07
C ILE A 148 -5.54 6.83 -0.46
N HIS A 149 -4.71 5.79 -0.63
CA HIS A 149 -3.25 5.88 -0.77
C HIS A 149 -2.75 5.97 -2.22
N GLY A 150 -3.60 5.72 -3.20
CA GLY A 150 -3.21 5.50 -4.59
C GLY A 150 -4.15 6.17 -5.58
N ARG A 151 -3.83 6.06 -6.86
CA ARG A 151 -4.74 6.35 -7.98
C ARG A 151 -5.47 5.07 -8.41
N PRO A 152 -6.55 5.17 -9.21
CA PRO A 152 -7.29 4.01 -9.69
C PRO A 152 -6.37 2.99 -10.36
N LYS A 153 -6.46 1.74 -9.94
CA LYS A 153 -5.81 0.60 -10.61
C LYS A 153 -6.83 -0.14 -11.46
N PRO A 154 -6.44 -0.58 -12.66
CA PRO A 154 -7.31 -1.40 -13.50
C PRO A 154 -7.60 -2.74 -12.81
N LEU A 155 -8.86 -3.16 -12.89
CA LEU A 155 -9.33 -4.47 -12.47
C LEU A 155 -9.99 -5.16 -13.66
N ILE A 156 -9.85 -6.48 -13.72
CA ILE A 156 -10.58 -7.34 -14.66
C ILE A 156 -11.41 -8.29 -13.81
N LEU A 157 -12.73 -8.22 -13.94
CA LEU A 157 -13.65 -9.10 -13.21
C LEU A 157 -13.67 -10.50 -13.85
N PRO A 158 -14.14 -11.54 -13.14
CA PRO A 158 -14.21 -12.91 -13.69
C PRO A 158 -14.96 -13.02 -15.03
N GLY A 159 -15.94 -12.15 -15.28
CA GLY A 159 -16.66 -12.06 -16.56
C GLY A 159 -15.89 -11.38 -17.70
N GLY A 160 -14.63 -10.99 -17.50
CA GLY A 160 -13.80 -10.27 -18.47
C GLY A 160 -14.08 -8.76 -18.55
N GLU A 161 -15.04 -8.26 -17.77
CA GLU A 161 -15.33 -6.82 -17.66
C GLU A 161 -14.12 -6.06 -17.10
N LYS A 162 -13.77 -4.96 -17.75
CA LYS A 162 -12.70 -4.06 -17.30
C LYS A 162 -13.30 -2.95 -16.46
N THR A 163 -12.78 -2.77 -15.26
CA THR A 163 -13.20 -1.75 -14.30
C THR A 163 -11.98 -1.19 -13.57
N THR A 164 -12.17 -0.41 -12.52
CA THR A 164 -11.10 0.02 -11.61
C THR A 164 -11.45 -0.29 -10.15
N ASP A 165 -10.42 -0.33 -9.30
CA ASP A 165 -10.62 -0.43 -7.86
C ASP A 165 -11.38 0.79 -7.29
N TYR A 166 -11.29 1.95 -7.95
CA TYR A 166 -12.10 3.11 -7.63
C TYR A 166 -13.58 2.92 -7.96
N ASP A 167 -13.91 2.29 -9.09
CA ASP A 167 -15.31 1.98 -9.44
C ASP A 167 -15.93 1.08 -8.36
N ALA A 168 -15.21 0.04 -7.95
CA ALA A 168 -15.63 -0.84 -6.86
C ALA A 168 -15.73 -0.11 -5.51
N PHE A 169 -14.82 0.84 -5.24
CA PHE A 169 -14.85 1.66 -4.03
C PHE A 169 -16.08 2.57 -3.98
N VAL A 170 -16.43 3.26 -5.07
CA VAL A 170 -17.60 4.14 -5.09
C VAL A 170 -18.92 3.37 -5.08
N ASP A 171 -18.94 2.10 -5.51
CA ASP A 171 -20.10 1.21 -5.38
C ASP A 171 -20.34 0.75 -3.93
N SER A 172 -19.36 0.90 -3.04
CA SER A 172 -19.48 0.56 -1.61
C SER A 172 -18.69 1.58 -0.79
N CYS A 173 -19.28 2.77 -0.60
CA CYS A 173 -18.63 3.92 0.01
C CYS A 173 -19.36 4.39 1.30
N PRO A 174 -19.35 3.58 2.38
CA PRO A 174 -20.06 3.88 3.64
C PRO A 174 -19.28 4.86 4.53
N PHE A 175 -18.64 5.87 3.93
CA PHE A 175 -17.72 6.76 4.62
C PHE A 175 -18.29 8.16 4.76
N SER A 176 -18.16 8.71 5.96
CA SER A 176 -18.50 10.10 6.27
C SER A 176 -17.44 11.11 5.81
N LEU A 177 -16.20 10.65 5.61
CA LEU A 177 -15.07 11.46 5.15
C LEU A 177 -14.04 10.59 4.43
N ILE A 178 -13.55 11.10 3.30
CA ILE A 178 -12.46 10.49 2.53
C ILE A 178 -11.21 11.37 2.65
N LEU A 179 -10.11 10.77 3.09
CA LEU A 179 -8.79 11.37 3.24
C LEU A 179 -7.91 10.92 2.07
N ALA A 180 -7.63 11.83 1.15
CA ALA A 180 -6.75 11.59 0.00
C ALA A 180 -5.31 11.97 0.34
N VAL A 181 -4.35 11.10 0.03
CA VAL A 181 -2.93 11.36 0.37
C VAL A 181 -2.27 12.49 -0.41
N SER A 182 -2.91 13.00 -1.46
CA SER A 182 -2.45 14.16 -2.23
C SER A 182 -3.61 14.86 -2.92
N ASN A 183 -3.39 16.11 -3.36
CA ASN A 183 -4.37 16.83 -4.18
C ASN A 183 -4.71 16.09 -5.48
N ASN A 184 -3.72 15.39 -6.06
CA ASN A 184 -3.93 14.62 -7.26
C ASN A 184 -4.87 13.43 -7.02
N VAL A 185 -4.68 12.70 -5.92
CA VAL A 185 -5.58 11.62 -5.51
C VAL A 185 -6.97 12.17 -5.19
N ALA A 186 -7.05 13.32 -4.50
CA ALA A 186 -8.31 13.96 -4.14
C ALA A 186 -9.14 14.38 -5.35
N GLU A 187 -8.50 14.95 -6.37
CA GLU A 187 -9.16 15.38 -7.61
C GLU A 187 -9.77 14.20 -8.36
N VAL A 188 -9.02 13.11 -8.51
CA VAL A 188 -9.50 11.89 -9.16
C VAL A 188 -10.66 11.26 -8.37
N LEU A 189 -10.57 11.20 -7.03
CA LEU A 189 -11.67 10.68 -6.20
C LEU A 189 -12.96 11.48 -6.37
N ARG A 190 -12.88 12.81 -6.38
CA ARG A 190 -14.07 13.68 -6.54
C ARG A 190 -14.76 13.45 -7.88
N ASP A 191 -14.01 13.23 -8.96
CA ASP A 191 -14.57 12.91 -10.28
C ASP A 191 -15.33 11.57 -10.25
N TYR A 192 -14.77 10.52 -9.65
CA TYR A 192 -15.46 9.23 -9.50
C TYR A 192 -16.72 9.31 -8.63
N LEU A 193 -16.64 9.99 -7.48
CA LEU A 193 -17.79 10.21 -6.59
C LEU A 193 -18.91 10.99 -7.30
N SER A 194 -18.55 12.07 -8.01
CA SER A 194 -19.50 12.90 -8.74
C SER A 194 -20.22 12.12 -9.85
N ARG A 195 -19.54 11.21 -10.55
CA ARG A 195 -20.14 10.35 -11.59
C ARG A 195 -21.19 9.38 -11.02
N LYS A 196 -21.04 8.97 -9.76
CA LYS A 196 -22.00 8.13 -9.02
C LYS A 196 -23.04 8.94 -8.23
N GLY A 197 -22.97 10.26 -8.27
CA GLY A 197 -23.89 11.13 -7.52
C GLY A 197 -23.67 11.09 -6.01
N LEU A 198 -22.47 10.72 -5.55
CA LEU A 198 -22.11 10.68 -4.14
C LEU A 198 -21.54 12.02 -3.68
N ASP A 199 -22.15 12.63 -2.66
CA ASP A 199 -21.70 13.87 -2.03
C ASP A 199 -20.99 13.58 -0.71
N ILE A 200 -19.80 12.97 -0.80
CA ILE A 200 -18.96 12.63 0.34
C ILE A 200 -17.79 13.62 0.39
N PRO A 201 -17.48 14.25 1.54
CA PRO A 201 -16.37 15.19 1.62
C PRO A 201 -15.03 14.46 1.38
N VAL A 202 -14.21 15.05 0.50
CA VAL A 202 -12.84 14.59 0.22
C VAL A 202 -11.85 15.66 0.68
N GLN A 203 -11.02 15.33 1.66
CA GLN A 203 -9.96 16.19 2.18
C GLN A 203 -8.58 15.65 1.83
N THR A 204 -7.65 16.54 1.49
CA THR A 204 -6.26 16.16 1.27
C THR A 204 -5.55 16.06 2.63
N LEU A 205 -4.95 14.91 2.92
CA LEU A 205 -4.11 14.67 4.08
C LEU A 205 -2.79 14.02 3.63
N TYR A 206 -1.75 14.82 3.46
CA TYR A 206 -0.43 14.33 3.08
C TYR A 206 0.17 13.43 4.16
N LEU A 207 0.82 12.33 3.75
CA LEU A 207 1.49 11.44 4.69
C LEU A 207 2.74 12.12 5.26
N GLY A 208 3.07 11.80 6.50
CA GLY A 208 4.31 12.23 7.15
C GLY A 208 5.42 11.19 7.04
N ILE A 209 6.65 11.61 7.34
CA ILE A 209 7.79 10.74 7.61
C ILE A 209 8.28 10.96 9.04
N ASN A 210 8.96 9.97 9.61
CA ASN A 210 9.55 10.12 10.93
C ASN A 210 10.82 10.99 10.86
N LEU A 211 10.74 12.21 11.39
CA LEU A 211 11.85 13.18 11.36
C LEU A 211 13.02 12.81 12.29
N SER A 212 12.85 11.88 13.24
CA SER A 212 13.97 11.36 14.02
C SER A 212 14.80 10.34 13.23
N VAL A 213 14.20 9.70 12.22
CA VAL A 213 14.85 8.75 11.33
C VAL A 213 15.36 9.45 10.07
N PHE A 214 14.51 10.26 9.45
CA PHE A 214 14.79 11.01 8.24
C PHE A 214 15.10 12.47 8.59
N SER A 215 16.37 12.78 8.74
CA SER A 215 16.86 14.13 8.92
C SER A 215 18.13 14.38 8.09
N PRO A 216 18.37 15.62 7.62
CA PRO A 216 19.62 15.98 6.96
C PRO A 216 20.78 15.86 7.94
N GLN A 217 21.82 15.11 7.56
CA GLN A 217 23.06 14.99 8.32
C GLN A 217 24.15 15.87 7.68
N THR A 218 24.77 16.76 8.45
CA THR A 218 25.73 17.75 7.93
C THR A 218 27.14 17.22 7.74
N GLU A 219 27.58 16.28 8.58
CA GLU A 219 28.95 15.74 8.63
C GLU A 219 29.08 14.39 7.91
N VAL A 220 28.41 14.24 6.76
CA VAL A 220 28.40 12.99 5.98
C VAL A 220 29.22 13.12 4.70
N THR A 221 30.18 12.22 4.53
CA THR A 221 30.91 12.08 3.27
C THR A 221 29.99 11.61 2.16
N LYS A 222 29.82 12.44 1.12
CA LYS A 222 29.07 12.06 -0.08
C LYS A 222 29.82 11.00 -0.87
N LYS A 223 29.19 9.84 -1.07
CA LYS A 223 29.73 8.69 -1.83
C LYS A 223 29.15 8.60 -3.25
N TRP A 224 27.90 9.00 -3.41
CA TRP A 224 27.17 8.93 -4.68
C TRP A 224 26.70 10.30 -5.13
N ASP A 225 26.67 10.52 -6.43
CA ASP A 225 26.21 11.77 -7.01
C ASP A 225 24.69 11.74 -7.22
N VAL A 226 24.17 10.61 -7.67
CA VAL A 226 22.74 10.41 -7.94
C VAL A 226 22.31 9.09 -7.31
N ALA A 227 21.15 9.07 -6.67
CA ALA A 227 20.58 7.88 -6.05
C ALA A 227 19.13 7.66 -6.46
N PHE A 228 18.78 6.40 -6.67
CA PHE A 228 17.41 5.91 -6.78
C PHE A 228 17.21 4.76 -5.80
N LEU A 229 16.14 4.87 -5.01
CA LEU A 229 15.71 3.84 -4.06
C LEU A 229 14.23 3.55 -4.33
N GLY A 230 13.91 2.31 -4.68
CA GLY A 230 12.52 1.90 -4.92
C GLY A 230 12.39 0.65 -5.78
N ARG A 231 11.15 0.22 -6.00
CA ARG A 231 10.87 -0.96 -6.83
C ARG A 231 11.37 -0.77 -8.27
N LEU A 232 12.05 -1.79 -8.81
CA LEU A 232 12.58 -1.79 -10.17
C LEU A 232 11.48 -2.20 -11.16
N GLU A 233 10.52 -1.30 -11.32
CA GLU A 233 9.36 -1.48 -12.20
C GLU A 233 9.33 -0.38 -13.26
N THR A 234 8.79 -0.69 -14.44
CA THR A 234 8.63 0.30 -15.53
C THR A 234 7.82 1.51 -15.09
N MET A 235 6.81 1.36 -14.22
CA MET A 235 6.06 2.51 -13.67
C MET A 235 6.96 3.51 -12.91
N LYS A 236 8.08 3.05 -12.33
CA LYS A 236 9.08 3.90 -11.65
C LYS A 236 10.12 4.50 -12.61
N ALA A 237 9.93 4.31 -13.93
CA ALA A 237 10.76 4.83 -15.02
C ALA A 237 12.24 4.43 -14.96
N VAL A 238 12.55 3.30 -14.29
CA VAL A 238 13.92 2.80 -14.17
C VAL A 238 14.51 2.40 -15.53
N ASP A 239 13.66 2.09 -16.51
CA ASP A 239 14.05 1.80 -17.90
C ASP A 239 14.74 2.97 -18.62
N LEU A 240 14.62 4.19 -18.10
CA LEU A 240 15.31 5.36 -18.63
C LEU A 240 16.76 5.47 -18.15
N PHE A 241 17.14 4.77 -17.07
CA PHE A 241 18.44 4.97 -16.42
C PHE A 241 19.65 4.68 -17.32
N PRO A 242 19.67 3.60 -18.13
CA PRO A 242 20.83 3.33 -18.97
C PRO A 242 21.13 4.46 -19.96
N LYS A 243 20.10 4.95 -20.65
CA LYS A 243 20.22 6.07 -21.60
C LYS A 243 20.55 7.38 -20.90
N MET A 244 19.98 7.62 -19.72
CA MET A 244 20.30 8.79 -18.89
C MET A 244 21.78 8.80 -18.50
N LEU A 245 22.33 7.68 -18.04
CA LEU A 245 23.75 7.61 -17.67
C LEU A 245 24.66 7.71 -18.90
N SER A 246 24.27 7.08 -20.01
CA SER A 246 24.97 7.15 -21.30
C SER A 246 25.11 8.59 -21.80
N SER A 247 24.04 9.40 -21.69
CA SER A 247 24.06 10.81 -22.08
C SER A 247 24.85 11.71 -21.13
N LEU A 248 24.94 11.36 -19.83
CA LEU A 248 25.70 12.11 -18.83
C LEU A 248 27.20 11.77 -18.83
N LYS A 249 27.59 10.57 -19.27
CA LYS A 249 28.96 10.08 -19.21
C LYS A 249 30.01 10.99 -19.88
N PRO A 250 29.77 11.65 -21.04
CA PRO A 250 30.75 12.54 -21.65
C PRO A 250 31.12 13.73 -20.76
N ASP A 251 30.14 14.31 -20.08
CA ASP A 251 30.33 15.48 -19.22
C ASP A 251 30.75 15.10 -17.78
N PHE A 252 30.27 13.94 -17.30
CA PHE A 252 30.49 13.45 -15.93
C PHE A 252 31.03 12.00 -15.91
N PRO A 253 32.24 11.74 -16.43
CA PRO A 253 32.77 10.37 -16.56
C PRO A 253 33.07 9.66 -15.23
N LYS A 254 33.04 10.39 -14.10
CA LYS A 254 33.25 9.86 -12.75
C LYS A 254 31.97 9.79 -11.91
N LEU A 255 30.82 10.10 -12.51
CA LEU A 255 29.53 10.09 -11.82
C LEU A 255 29.27 8.69 -11.24
N LYS A 256 28.85 8.66 -9.97
CA LYS A 256 28.42 7.44 -9.28
C LYS A 256 26.91 7.44 -9.04
N PHE A 257 26.23 6.45 -9.58
CA PHE A 257 24.79 6.24 -9.47
C PHE A 257 24.51 5.09 -8.49
N LEU A 258 23.89 5.40 -7.35
CA LEU A 258 23.38 4.41 -6.42
C LEU A 258 22.00 3.92 -6.87
N MET A 259 21.81 2.60 -6.90
CA MET A 259 20.52 1.99 -7.15
C MET A 259 20.22 0.92 -6.10
N THR A 260 19.05 1.02 -5.46
CA THR A 260 18.54 -0.02 -4.55
C THR A 260 17.12 -0.42 -4.92
N GLY A 261 16.73 -1.62 -4.48
CA GLY A 261 15.42 -2.20 -4.69
C GLY A 261 15.45 -3.45 -5.56
N GLU A 262 14.25 -3.97 -5.81
CA GLU A 262 14.01 -5.20 -6.57
C GLU A 262 12.74 -5.01 -7.40
N GLY A 263 12.56 -5.81 -8.45
CA GLY A 263 11.36 -5.74 -9.27
C GLY A 263 11.49 -6.48 -10.60
N SER A 264 10.37 -6.62 -11.28
CA SER A 264 10.25 -7.41 -12.51
C SER A 264 11.19 -6.91 -13.64
N TYR A 265 11.61 -5.64 -13.60
CA TYR A 265 12.44 -5.02 -14.62
C TYR A 265 13.95 -5.12 -14.35
N LYS A 266 14.38 -5.63 -13.18
CA LYS A 266 15.80 -5.66 -12.77
C LYS A 266 16.72 -6.23 -13.85
N ASP A 267 16.47 -7.44 -14.35
CA ASP A 267 17.41 -8.10 -15.25
C ASP A 267 17.52 -7.39 -16.61
N LYS A 268 16.42 -6.78 -17.07
CA LYS A 268 16.42 -5.95 -18.28
C LYS A 268 17.20 -4.65 -18.03
N LEU A 269 17.06 -4.06 -16.86
CA LEU A 269 17.76 -2.85 -16.45
C LEU A 269 19.28 -3.06 -16.39
N LEU A 270 19.74 -4.13 -15.72
CA LEU A 270 21.16 -4.45 -15.60
C LEU A 270 21.81 -4.71 -16.96
N ARG A 271 21.15 -5.46 -17.85
CA ARG A 271 21.59 -5.62 -19.26
C ARG A 271 21.61 -4.30 -20.02
N GLY A 272 20.66 -3.41 -19.71
CA GLY A 272 20.63 -2.06 -20.29
C GLY A 272 21.89 -1.26 -19.97
N PHE A 273 22.37 -1.29 -18.72
CA PHE A 273 23.61 -0.62 -18.34
C PHE A 273 24.85 -1.19 -19.05
N ASP A 274 24.89 -2.51 -19.23
CA ASP A 274 25.97 -3.17 -19.97
C ASP A 274 25.99 -2.76 -21.44
N ASN A 275 24.83 -2.80 -22.10
CA ASN A 275 24.67 -2.42 -23.51
C ASN A 275 25.05 -0.95 -23.78
N GLU A 276 24.77 -0.04 -22.84
CA GLU A 276 25.14 1.37 -22.93
C GLU A 276 26.59 1.64 -22.44
N GLY A 277 27.29 0.62 -21.95
CA GLY A 277 28.67 0.74 -21.47
C GLY A 277 28.82 1.62 -20.22
N VAL A 278 27.80 1.63 -19.34
CA VAL A 278 27.73 2.48 -18.14
C VAL A 278 27.68 1.68 -16.83
N THR A 279 27.84 0.36 -16.88
CA THR A 279 27.81 -0.52 -15.69
C THR A 279 28.73 -0.04 -14.57
N GLU A 280 29.95 0.38 -14.89
CA GLU A 280 30.95 0.87 -13.91
C GLU A 280 30.53 2.18 -13.20
N MET A 281 29.50 2.87 -13.69
CA MET A 281 28.94 4.06 -13.04
C MET A 281 27.87 3.72 -12.01
N VAL A 282 27.43 2.44 -11.92
CA VAL A 282 26.28 2.02 -11.13
C VAL A 282 26.70 1.13 -9.96
N ASP A 283 26.39 1.58 -8.74
CA ASP A 283 26.46 0.77 -7.54
C ASP A 283 25.05 0.21 -7.23
N TYR A 284 24.79 -1.03 -7.66
CA TYR A 284 23.54 -1.73 -7.34
C TYR A 284 23.67 -2.51 -6.03
N LEU A 285 22.91 -2.12 -5.00
CA LEU A 285 22.97 -2.75 -3.66
C LEU A 285 21.88 -3.80 -3.40
N GLY A 286 20.98 -4.04 -4.35
CA GLY A 286 19.82 -4.90 -4.13
C GLY A 286 18.81 -4.33 -3.15
N VAL A 287 18.06 -5.20 -2.49
CA VAL A 287 17.18 -4.83 -1.36
C VAL A 287 18.05 -4.50 -0.16
N VAL A 288 17.83 -3.33 0.43
CA VAL A 288 18.55 -2.84 1.61
C VAL A 288 17.61 -2.79 2.81
N GLU A 289 18.16 -2.95 4.01
CA GLU A 289 17.43 -2.75 5.26
C GLU A 289 16.92 -1.31 5.38
N THR A 290 15.70 -1.15 5.92
CA THR A 290 15.01 0.15 6.03
C THR A 290 15.85 1.17 6.82
N GLU A 291 16.57 0.72 7.83
CA GLU A 291 17.42 1.54 8.70
C GLU A 291 18.60 2.15 7.96
N ARG A 292 19.02 1.56 6.83
CA ARG A 292 20.11 2.07 6.00
C ARG A 292 19.66 3.16 5.04
N VAL A 293 18.36 3.27 4.76
CA VAL A 293 17.81 4.19 3.76
C VAL A 293 18.16 5.66 4.06
N PRO A 294 18.00 6.18 5.30
CA PRO A 294 18.40 7.56 5.62
C PRO A 294 19.88 7.85 5.36
N ASP A 295 20.76 6.90 5.68
CA ASP A 295 22.20 7.05 5.49
C ASP A 295 22.57 7.05 4.01
N LEU A 296 21.95 6.18 3.20
CA LEU A 296 22.16 6.14 1.75
C LEU A 296 21.72 7.45 1.08
N ILE A 297 20.58 7.99 1.49
CA ILE A 297 20.09 9.30 1.03
C ILE A 297 21.07 10.41 1.45
N ASN A 298 21.49 10.44 2.72
CA ASN A 298 22.45 11.43 3.22
C ASN A 298 23.85 11.30 2.59
N GLN A 299 24.27 10.11 2.16
CA GLN A 299 25.52 9.87 1.43
C GLN A 299 25.42 10.19 -0.06
N SER A 300 24.24 10.58 -0.55
CA SER A 300 23.99 10.94 -1.94
C SER A 300 23.85 12.46 -2.11
N ARG A 301 24.22 12.99 -3.29
CA ARG A 301 24.06 14.43 -3.59
C ARG A 301 22.67 14.75 -4.14
N ILE A 302 22.14 13.90 -5.01
CA ILE A 302 20.84 14.05 -5.66
C ILE A 302 20.06 12.75 -5.49
N PHE A 303 18.81 12.85 -5.08
CA PHE A 303 17.85 11.74 -5.13
C PHE A 303 16.90 11.96 -6.30
N ILE A 304 16.69 10.95 -7.14
CA ILE A 304 15.79 11.04 -8.29
C ILE A 304 14.54 10.19 -8.07
N TYR A 305 13.41 10.72 -8.56
CA TYR A 305 12.12 10.05 -8.47
C TYR A 305 11.34 10.19 -9.79
N PRO A 306 11.74 9.46 -10.85
CA PRO A 306 11.27 9.72 -12.22
C PRO A 306 9.99 8.97 -12.59
N SER A 307 9.24 8.49 -11.60
CA SER A 307 8.03 7.69 -11.79
C SER A 307 7.09 8.30 -12.83
N ARG A 308 6.58 7.45 -13.75
CA ARG A 308 5.61 7.87 -14.77
C ARG A 308 4.28 8.30 -14.15
N GLU A 309 3.95 7.72 -13.01
CA GLU A 309 2.81 8.06 -12.19
C GLU A 309 3.19 7.87 -10.72
N GLU A 310 2.87 8.85 -9.88
CA GLU A 310 3.14 8.78 -8.45
C GLU A 310 1.98 9.37 -7.65
N PRO A 311 1.25 8.58 -6.85
CA PRO A 311 0.14 9.09 -6.04
C PRO A 311 0.58 9.97 -4.88
N PHE A 312 1.76 9.72 -4.30
CA PHE A 312 2.30 10.52 -3.20
C PHE A 312 3.83 10.60 -3.16
N GLY A 313 4.54 9.46 -3.22
CA GLY A 313 6.00 9.43 -3.29
C GLY A 313 6.71 9.27 -1.94
N LEU A 314 6.48 8.15 -1.26
CA LEU A 314 7.38 7.66 -0.19
C LEU A 314 8.31 6.59 -0.77
N SER A 315 9.61 6.74 -0.51
CA SER A 315 10.69 5.91 -1.06
C SER A 315 11.62 5.41 0.03
#